data_AF-H3AB57-F1
#
_entry.id   AF-H3AB57-F1
#
_cell.length_a   1.000
_cell.length_b   1.000
_cell.length_c   1.000
_cell.angle_alpha   90.00
_cell.angle_beta   90.00
_cell.angle_gamma   90.00
#
_symmetry.space_group_name_H-M   'P 1'
#
loop_
_entity.id
_entity.type
_entity.pdbx_description
1 polymer ?
#
loop_
_entity_poly.entity_id
_entity_poly.type
_entity_poly.pdbx_seq_one_letter_code
_entity_poly.pdbx_strand_id
1 'polypeptide(L)'
;MEKFITTSTKEKRPFFLYYASHHTHYPQFASKQYTGQSLRGPFGDSLMELDGSVGAIVHTLRENGVENNTLILFTSDNGILGIAKIKGEGLEPKNARDCKNRKSPFRGGERERLYAGLVKCPLAGITHQMASTLDFLPTIAALTKTNLPPVPLDGYDIQSVLFNKGPVNYPYDPVEKIGVFAVRYGRYKAHFYTQDEEGKTYKKNIIFCMGCNALGVVIHLLPTRHDPPLLFDLETDPAENYNLSSDPSYKHILEKIQAEKKKFDSEMRFGESQMNLGWDSTLEPCCDPTCQPKPSCCKCPTSRPEKIASRV
;
A
#
# COMPACT_ATOMS: atom_id res chain seq x y z
N MET A 1 -8.23 -14.76 14.98
CA MET A 1 -8.63 -13.37 15.30
C MET A 1 -9.70 -13.35 16.37
N GLU A 2 -10.82 -14.07 16.18
CA GLU A 2 -11.94 -14.13 17.14
C GLU A 2 -11.51 -14.52 18.57
N LYS A 3 -10.70 -15.59 18.70
CA LYS A 3 -10.15 -16.01 20.00
C LYS A 3 -9.36 -14.89 20.70
N PHE A 4 -8.56 -14.12 19.96
CA PHE A 4 -7.76 -13.03 20.53
C PHE A 4 -8.66 -11.91 21.08
N ILE A 5 -9.69 -11.53 20.32
CA ILE A 5 -10.68 -10.54 20.74
C ILE A 5 -11.42 -11.03 21.99
N THR A 6 -12.02 -12.22 21.94
CA THR A 6 -12.80 -12.80 23.05
C THR A 6 -11.97 -13.02 24.31
N THR A 7 -10.70 -13.41 24.20
CA THR A 7 -9.82 -13.51 25.37
C THR A 7 -9.53 -12.14 25.96
N SER A 8 -9.18 -11.15 25.13
CA SER A 8 -8.85 -9.80 25.59
C SER A 8 -10.04 -9.11 26.28
N THR A 9 -11.25 -9.28 25.75
CA THR A 9 -12.48 -8.73 26.33
C THR A 9 -12.81 -9.36 27.68
N LYS A 10 -12.68 -10.70 27.80
CA LYS A 10 -12.88 -11.42 29.07
C LYS A 10 -11.87 -10.99 30.15
N GLU A 11 -10.62 -10.76 29.76
CA GLU A 11 -9.57 -10.26 30.64
C GLU A 11 -9.67 -8.75 30.93
N LYS A 12 -10.63 -8.05 30.29
CA LYS A 12 -10.83 -6.60 30.39
C LYS A 12 -9.56 -5.81 30.07
N ARG A 13 -8.80 -6.28 29.08
CA ARG A 13 -7.58 -5.61 28.61
C ARG A 13 -7.83 -4.90 27.27
N PRO A 14 -7.36 -3.65 27.10
CA PRO A 14 -7.35 -3.04 25.78
C PRO A 14 -6.47 -3.89 24.85
N PHE A 15 -6.88 -4.01 23.59
CA PHE A 15 -6.18 -4.84 22.61
C PHE A 15 -5.83 -4.04 21.36
N PHE A 16 -4.76 -4.46 20.71
CA PHE A 16 -4.35 -3.97 19.39
C PHE A 16 -4.20 -5.19 18.47
N LEU A 17 -5.05 -5.26 17.43
CA LEU A 17 -5.01 -6.32 16.44
C LEU A 17 -4.49 -5.75 15.12
N TYR A 18 -3.26 -6.10 14.76
CA TYR A 18 -2.74 -5.87 13.42
C TYR A 18 -3.02 -7.09 12.54
N TYR A 19 -4.05 -6.99 11.69
CA TYR A 19 -4.42 -8.05 10.76
C TYR A 19 -3.89 -7.73 9.35
N ALA A 20 -2.63 -8.08 9.10
CA ALA A 20 -2.03 -8.05 7.78
C ALA A 20 -2.43 -9.31 6.98
N SER A 21 -3.55 -9.22 6.25
CA SER A 21 -3.99 -10.32 5.40
C SER A 21 -3.04 -10.53 4.23
N HIS A 22 -2.87 -11.78 3.80
CA HIS A 22 -2.19 -12.09 2.54
C HIS A 22 -3.10 -11.86 1.33
N HIS A 23 -4.42 -11.80 1.53
CA HIS A 23 -5.34 -11.39 0.48
C HIS A 23 -5.11 -9.90 0.19
N THR A 24 -4.96 -9.45 -1.06
CA THR A 24 -5.14 -10.17 -2.34
C THR A 24 -3.83 -10.33 -3.11
N HIS A 25 -2.71 -10.57 -2.42
CA HIS A 25 -1.42 -10.75 -3.05
C HIS A 25 -1.38 -12.04 -3.90
N TYR A 26 -0.55 -12.07 -4.94
CA TYR A 26 -0.34 -13.24 -5.78
C TYR A 26 0.52 -14.32 -5.06
N PRO A 27 0.30 -15.63 -5.30
CA PRO A 27 -0.79 -16.24 -6.06
C PRO A 27 -2.15 -16.12 -5.35
N GLN A 28 -3.22 -15.93 -6.12
CA GLN A 28 -4.56 -15.83 -5.56
C GLN A 28 -4.98 -17.16 -4.93
N PHE A 29 -5.54 -17.10 -3.73
CA PHE A 29 -6.06 -18.26 -3.02
C PHE A 29 -7.37 -17.92 -2.33
N ALA A 30 -8.23 -18.93 -2.19
CA ALA A 30 -9.44 -18.86 -1.39
C ALA A 30 -9.75 -20.25 -0.81
N SER A 31 -10.49 -20.32 0.29
CA SER A 31 -11.03 -21.55 0.83
C SER A 31 -12.17 -22.08 -0.03
N LYS A 32 -12.54 -23.35 0.19
CA LYS A 32 -13.57 -24.04 -0.60
C LYS A 32 -14.92 -23.31 -0.62
N GLN A 33 -15.25 -22.59 0.46
CA GLN A 33 -16.49 -21.83 0.57
C GLN A 33 -16.53 -20.65 -0.41
N TYR A 34 -15.39 -20.01 -0.67
CA TYR A 34 -15.31 -18.79 -1.50
C TYR A 34 -14.85 -19.08 -2.93
N THR A 35 -14.21 -20.22 -3.18
CA THR A 35 -13.72 -20.60 -4.50
C THR A 35 -14.86 -20.70 -5.52
N GLY A 36 -14.74 -19.98 -6.64
CA GLY A 36 -15.69 -19.99 -7.76
C GLY A 36 -17.00 -19.24 -7.51
N GLN A 37 -17.10 -18.49 -6.41
CA GLN A 37 -18.32 -17.78 -6.03
C GLN A 37 -18.35 -16.34 -6.56
N SER A 38 -17.18 -15.71 -6.73
CA SER A 38 -17.09 -14.33 -7.19
C SER A 38 -17.16 -14.22 -8.70
N LEU A 39 -17.94 -13.25 -9.19
CA LEU A 39 -17.97 -12.88 -10.62
C LEU A 39 -16.64 -12.29 -11.12
N ARG A 40 -15.67 -12.05 -10.23
CA ARG A 40 -14.34 -11.51 -10.54
C ARG A 40 -13.24 -12.58 -10.48
N GLY A 41 -13.61 -13.85 -10.58
CA GLY A 41 -12.67 -14.98 -10.67
C GLY A 41 -11.80 -15.12 -9.41
N PRO A 42 -10.62 -15.75 -9.50
CA PRO A 42 -9.78 -16.07 -8.34
C PRO A 42 -9.41 -14.86 -7.45
N PHE A 43 -9.13 -13.70 -8.05
CA PHE A 43 -8.92 -12.47 -7.30
C PHE A 43 -10.18 -12.05 -6.53
N GLY A 44 -11.34 -12.16 -7.17
CA GLY A 44 -12.63 -11.90 -6.56
C GLY A 44 -12.95 -12.84 -5.40
N ASP A 45 -12.60 -14.12 -5.53
CA ASP A 45 -12.78 -15.12 -4.48
C ASP A 45 -11.89 -14.80 -3.27
N SER A 46 -10.61 -14.49 -3.51
CA SER A 46 -9.67 -14.03 -2.48
C SER A 46 -10.16 -12.76 -1.78
N LEU A 47 -10.67 -11.78 -2.53
CA LEU A 47 -11.17 -10.53 -1.97
C LEU A 47 -12.44 -10.74 -1.14
N MET A 48 -13.33 -11.62 -1.60
CA MET A 48 -14.56 -11.95 -0.90
C MET A 48 -14.30 -12.72 0.40
N GLU A 49 -13.25 -13.56 0.45
CA GLU A 49 -12.83 -14.19 1.71
C GLU A 49 -12.19 -13.19 2.69
N LEU A 50 -11.45 -12.19 2.20
CA LEU A 50 -11.00 -11.07 3.02
C LEU A 50 -12.19 -10.30 3.61
N ASP A 51 -13.19 -9.97 2.79
CA ASP A 51 -14.42 -9.30 3.24
C ASP A 51 -15.16 -10.12 4.31
N GLY A 52 -15.34 -11.42 4.08
CA GLY A 52 -15.92 -12.34 5.06
C GLY A 52 -15.14 -12.41 6.37
N SER A 53 -13.80 -12.38 6.29
CA SER A 53 -12.91 -12.35 7.47
C SER A 53 -13.07 -11.06 8.28
N VAL A 54 -13.18 -9.91 7.61
CA VAL A 54 -13.48 -8.61 8.26
C VAL A 54 -14.87 -8.64 8.89
N GLY A 55 -15.87 -9.22 8.20
CA GLY A 55 -17.21 -9.43 8.74
C GLY A 55 -17.20 -10.23 10.05
N ALA A 56 -16.41 -11.31 10.11
CA ALA A 56 -16.26 -12.13 11.33
C ALA A 56 -15.63 -11.35 12.49
N ILE A 57 -14.64 -10.48 12.22
CA ILE A 57 -14.06 -9.58 13.23
C ILE A 57 -15.14 -8.64 13.79
N VAL A 58 -15.86 -7.93 12.92
CA VAL A 58 -16.91 -6.98 13.32
C VAL A 58 -18.02 -7.68 14.10
N HIS A 59 -18.43 -8.87 13.66
CA HIS A 59 -19.41 -9.69 14.37
C HIS A 59 -18.93 -10.07 15.77
N THR A 60 -17.68 -10.55 15.90
CA THR A 60 -17.10 -10.91 17.20
C THR A 60 -17.05 -9.71 18.16
N LEU A 61 -16.70 -8.52 17.66
CA LEU A 61 -16.71 -7.28 18.46
C LEU A 61 -18.11 -6.94 18.99
N ARG A 62 -19.14 -7.16 18.18
CA ARG A 62 -20.55 -6.93 18.54
C ARG A 62 -21.02 -7.93 19.59
N GLU A 63 -20.75 -9.23 19.40
CA GLU A 63 -21.13 -10.28 20.35
C GLU A 63 -20.47 -10.09 21.72
N ASN A 64 -19.25 -9.57 21.75
CA ASN A 64 -18.54 -9.25 22.99
C ASN A 64 -18.91 -7.88 23.58
N GLY A 65 -19.82 -7.12 22.94
CA GLY A 65 -20.30 -5.82 23.45
C GLY A 65 -19.26 -4.70 23.43
N VAL A 66 -18.18 -4.82 22.64
CA VAL A 66 -17.07 -3.84 22.59
C VAL A 66 -16.98 -3.08 21.27
N GLU A 67 -17.91 -3.32 20.34
CA GLU A 67 -17.95 -2.67 19.02
C GLU A 67 -17.88 -1.13 19.09
N ASN A 68 -18.62 -0.51 20.03
CA ASN A 68 -18.65 0.95 20.17
C ASN A 68 -17.38 1.55 20.81
N ASN A 69 -16.54 0.72 21.43
CA ASN A 69 -15.27 1.12 22.04
C ASN A 69 -14.07 0.59 21.24
N THR A 70 -14.26 0.27 19.96
CA THR A 70 -13.21 -0.26 19.09
C THR A 70 -13.07 0.62 17.85
N LEU A 71 -11.87 1.18 17.64
CA LEU A 71 -11.50 1.81 16.38
C LEU A 71 -11.06 0.73 15.38
N ILE A 72 -11.71 0.67 14.22
CA ILE A 72 -11.32 -0.21 13.12
C ILE A 72 -10.75 0.68 12.02
N LEU A 73 -9.51 0.42 11.61
CA LEU A 73 -8.83 1.03 10.46
C LEU A 73 -8.61 -0.07 9.41
N PHE A 74 -9.18 0.08 8.22
CA PHE A 74 -8.96 -0.82 7.08
C PHE A 74 -8.17 -0.10 5.99
N THR A 75 -7.13 -0.71 5.42
CA THR A 75 -6.30 -0.09 4.37
C THR A 75 -5.58 -1.17 3.56
N SER A 76 -4.98 -0.78 2.42
CA SER A 76 -3.99 -1.57 1.67
C SER A 76 -2.58 -1.08 2.00
N ASP A 77 -1.54 -1.84 1.63
CA ASP A 77 -0.13 -1.45 1.69
C ASP A 77 0.31 -0.68 0.43
N ASN A 78 -0.17 -1.11 -0.74
CA ASN A 78 0.05 -0.46 -2.03
C ASN A 78 -1.10 -0.73 -3.01
N GLY A 79 -0.95 -0.19 -4.23
CA GLY A 79 -1.86 -0.40 -5.36
C GLY A 79 -1.82 -1.78 -5.99
N ILE A 80 -2.75 -2.07 -6.91
CA ILE A 80 -2.83 -3.36 -7.62
C ILE A 80 -1.61 -3.55 -8.53
N LEU A 81 -0.91 -4.68 -8.37
CA LEU A 81 0.19 -5.10 -9.23
C LEU A 81 -0.25 -5.28 -10.70
N GLY A 82 0.33 -4.50 -11.62
CA GLY A 82 0.01 -4.52 -13.05
C GLY A 82 0.25 -5.88 -13.73
N ILE A 83 1.26 -6.65 -13.30
CA ILE A 83 1.66 -7.92 -13.92
C ILE A 83 0.61 -9.03 -13.70
N ALA A 84 -0.17 -8.98 -12.60
CA ALA A 84 -1.27 -9.91 -12.37
C ALA A 84 -2.37 -9.77 -13.45
N LYS A 85 -2.47 -8.62 -14.13
CA LYS A 85 -3.39 -8.39 -15.26
C LYS A 85 -3.03 -9.21 -16.49
N ILE A 86 -1.74 -9.49 -16.73
CA ILE A 86 -1.24 -10.16 -17.94
C ILE A 86 -1.58 -11.66 -17.93
N LYS A 87 -1.71 -12.27 -16.74
CA LYS A 87 -2.10 -13.69 -16.60
C LYS A 87 -3.62 -13.92 -16.55
N GLY A 88 -4.44 -12.88 -16.76
CA GLY A 88 -5.90 -12.98 -16.74
C GLY A 88 -6.51 -13.12 -15.32
N GLU A 89 -5.68 -13.03 -14.27
CA GLU A 89 -6.11 -13.19 -12.87
C GLU A 89 -6.31 -11.84 -12.17
N GLY A 90 -5.69 -10.76 -12.66
CA GLY A 90 -5.95 -9.38 -12.26
C GLY A 90 -7.04 -8.74 -13.10
N LEU A 91 -8.32 -9.01 -12.79
CA LEU A 91 -9.43 -8.34 -13.45
C LEU A 91 -9.64 -6.96 -12.85
N GLU A 92 -9.65 -5.91 -13.68
CA GLU A 92 -10.05 -4.57 -13.26
C GLU A 92 -11.47 -4.56 -12.66
N PRO A 93 -11.78 -3.65 -11.72
CA PRO A 93 -13.17 -3.40 -11.34
C PRO A 93 -13.96 -2.94 -12.58
N LYS A 94 -14.85 -3.78 -13.12
CA LYS A 94 -15.67 -3.48 -14.31
C LYS A 94 -16.58 -2.24 -14.16
N ASN A 95 -16.78 -1.75 -12.93
CA ASN A 95 -17.65 -0.62 -12.62
C ASN A 95 -16.89 0.68 -12.28
N ALA A 96 -15.56 0.72 -12.41
CA ALA A 96 -14.86 1.99 -12.46
C ALA A 96 -15.08 2.60 -13.86
N ARG A 97 -16.20 3.28 -14.06
CA ARG A 97 -16.64 3.83 -15.36
C ARG A 97 -15.61 4.80 -15.98
N ASP A 98 -14.69 5.32 -15.17
CA ASP A 98 -13.55 6.13 -15.61
C ASP A 98 -12.29 5.33 -16.01
N CYS A 99 -12.23 4.00 -15.84
CA CYS A 99 -11.02 3.20 -16.05
C CYS A 99 -10.75 2.75 -17.50
N LYS A 100 -11.76 2.72 -18.37
CA LYS A 100 -11.64 2.02 -19.66
C LYS A 100 -10.68 2.66 -20.68
N ASN A 101 -10.25 3.91 -20.49
CA ASN A 101 -9.35 4.63 -21.39
C ASN A 101 -8.04 5.10 -20.73
N ARG A 102 -7.67 4.56 -19.55
CA ARG A 102 -6.59 5.12 -18.71
C ARG A 102 -5.19 4.70 -19.18
N LYS A 103 -4.36 5.69 -19.54
CA LYS A 103 -2.91 5.58 -19.73
C LYS A 103 -2.21 6.49 -18.70
N SER A 104 -2.16 6.10 -17.43
CA SER A 104 -1.22 6.74 -16.50
C SER A 104 -0.03 5.81 -16.31
N PRO A 105 1.15 6.10 -16.90
CA PRO A 105 2.33 5.25 -16.81
C PRO A 105 3.22 5.63 -15.62
N PHE A 106 2.69 6.18 -14.52
CA PHE A 106 3.52 6.88 -13.53
C PHE A 106 3.59 6.16 -12.17
N ARG A 107 4.81 5.72 -11.81
CA ARG A 107 5.17 5.23 -10.47
C ARG A 107 4.98 6.26 -9.34
N GLY A 108 4.90 7.56 -9.69
CA GLY A 108 4.59 8.66 -8.77
C GLY A 108 3.09 8.83 -8.49
N GLY A 109 2.26 7.87 -8.91
CA GLY A 109 0.81 7.90 -8.99
C GLY A 109 0.04 7.09 -7.95
N GLU A 110 0.38 6.96 -6.66
CA GLU A 110 -0.26 6.06 -5.67
C GLU A 110 -1.73 6.38 -5.35
N ARG A 111 -2.36 7.26 -6.12
CA ARG A 111 -3.79 7.06 -6.41
C ARG A 111 -4.04 5.83 -7.28
N GLU A 112 -3.02 5.02 -7.58
CA GLU A 112 -3.18 3.67 -8.03
C GLU A 112 -3.76 2.81 -6.90
N ARG A 113 -5.09 2.80 -6.91
CA ARG A 113 -5.90 1.60 -6.68
C ARG A 113 -6.10 1.23 -5.21
N LEU A 114 -6.90 2.09 -4.57
CA LEU A 114 -7.81 1.81 -3.45
C LEU A 114 -7.16 1.56 -2.07
N TYR A 115 -6.75 2.63 -1.40
CA TYR A 115 -6.85 2.66 0.06
C TYR A 115 -8.33 2.84 0.43
N ALA A 116 -9.08 1.76 0.53
CA ALA A 116 -10.40 1.81 1.16
C ALA A 116 -10.19 1.96 2.67
N GLY A 117 -10.01 3.20 3.12
CA GLY A 117 -9.98 3.57 4.53
C GLY A 117 -11.35 3.42 5.18
N LEU A 118 -11.82 2.20 5.51
CA LEU A 118 -12.98 2.11 6.40
C LEU A 118 -12.48 2.40 7.82
N VAL A 119 -12.62 3.66 8.23
CA VAL A 119 -12.61 4.00 9.65
C VAL A 119 -14.03 3.84 10.14
N LYS A 120 -14.29 2.84 10.99
CA LYS A 120 -15.55 2.87 11.76
C LYS A 120 -15.42 3.95 12.83
N CYS A 121 -15.78 5.16 12.43
CA CYS A 121 -15.91 6.32 13.30
C CYS A 121 -17.37 6.40 13.80
N PRO A 122 -17.67 7.03 14.95
CA PRO A 122 -19.05 7.23 15.41
C PRO A 122 -19.93 8.03 14.43
N LEU A 123 -19.33 8.69 13.44
CA LEU A 123 -20.01 9.48 12.41
C LEU A 123 -19.76 8.88 11.03
N ALA A 124 -20.82 8.41 10.36
CA ALA A 124 -20.76 8.09 8.94
C ALA A 124 -20.49 9.38 8.15
N GLY A 125 -19.48 9.37 7.27
CA GLY A 125 -19.13 10.55 6.49
C GLY A 125 -18.08 10.26 5.43
N ILE A 126 -17.85 11.25 4.57
CA ILE A 126 -16.79 11.25 3.56
C ILE A 126 -15.92 12.48 3.82
N THR A 127 -14.60 12.28 3.82
CA THR A 127 -13.61 13.36 3.89
C THR A 127 -12.75 13.35 2.64
N HIS A 128 -12.36 14.55 2.19
CA HIS A 128 -11.39 14.76 1.10
C HIS A 128 -10.03 15.22 1.62
N GLN A 129 -9.85 15.19 2.95
CA GLN A 129 -8.57 15.51 3.57
C GLN A 129 -7.54 14.45 3.21
N MET A 130 -6.29 14.89 3.10
CA MET A 130 -5.19 13.98 2.86
C MET A 130 -4.85 13.27 4.16
N ALA A 131 -4.63 11.97 4.05
CA ALA A 131 -4.20 11.10 5.13
C ALA A 131 -3.24 10.07 4.54
N SER A 132 -2.35 9.56 5.37
CA SER A 132 -1.33 8.58 5.04
C SER A 132 -1.34 7.44 6.05
N THR A 133 -0.86 6.25 5.66
CA THR A 133 -0.60 5.15 6.60
C THR A 133 0.43 5.54 7.67
N LEU A 134 1.28 6.54 7.38
CA LEU A 134 2.23 7.14 8.33
C LEU A 134 1.53 7.77 9.55
N ASP A 135 0.26 8.17 9.42
CA ASP A 135 -0.51 8.83 10.49
C ASP A 135 -0.99 7.88 11.58
N PHE A 136 -0.96 6.57 11.31
CA PHE A 136 -1.51 5.59 12.23
C PHE A 136 -0.78 5.62 13.58
N LEU A 137 0.55 5.68 13.57
CA LEU A 137 1.36 5.73 14.80
C LEU A 137 1.03 6.95 15.67
N PRO A 138 1.16 8.21 15.20
CA PRO A 138 0.83 9.39 16.01
C PRO A 138 -0.63 9.44 16.43
N THR A 139 -1.56 9.02 15.56
CA THR A 139 -2.99 9.01 15.88
C THR A 139 -3.33 7.98 16.97
N ILE A 140 -2.81 6.75 16.86
CA ILE A 140 -3.03 5.69 17.87
C ILE A 140 -2.35 6.08 19.19
N ALA A 141 -1.15 6.65 19.15
CA ALA A 141 -0.47 7.14 20.35
C ALA A 141 -1.30 8.21 21.07
N ALA A 142 -1.83 9.19 20.33
CA ALA A 142 -2.68 10.23 20.89
C ALA A 142 -3.99 9.65 21.47
N LEU A 143 -4.63 8.69 20.78
CA LEU A 143 -5.86 8.03 21.25
C LEU A 143 -5.66 7.25 22.55
N THR A 144 -4.51 6.60 22.67
CA THR A 144 -4.14 5.78 23.84
C THR A 144 -3.43 6.58 24.93
N LYS A 145 -3.18 7.88 24.71
CA LYS A 145 -2.38 8.74 25.58
C LYS A 145 -0.97 8.19 25.83
N THR A 146 -0.40 7.55 24.82
CA THR A 146 0.96 7.00 24.83
C THR A 146 1.95 8.05 24.35
N ASN A 147 3.11 8.14 25.00
CA ASN A 147 4.18 9.05 24.57
C ASN A 147 4.80 8.56 23.25
N LEU A 148 5.00 9.48 22.32
CA LEU A 148 5.71 9.18 21.08
C LEU A 148 7.21 9.02 21.32
N PRO A 149 7.89 8.18 20.51
CA PRO A 149 9.34 8.08 20.56
C PRO A 149 9.98 9.45 20.22
N PRO A 150 11.15 9.78 20.80
CA PRO A 150 11.84 11.05 20.56
C PRO A 150 12.60 11.02 19.22
N VAL A 151 11.90 10.71 18.14
CA VAL A 151 12.40 10.68 16.77
C VAL A 151 11.51 11.54 15.86
N PRO A 152 12.05 12.11 14.77
CA PRO A 152 11.21 12.73 13.74
C PRO A 152 10.20 11.72 13.21
N LEU A 153 8.95 12.16 13.05
CA LEU A 153 7.87 11.37 12.46
C LEU A 153 7.33 12.11 11.24
N ASP A 154 7.06 11.37 10.17
CA ASP A 154 6.45 11.91 8.95
C ASP A 154 4.92 11.90 8.99
N GLY A 155 4.34 11.15 9.93
CA GLY A 155 2.91 11.11 10.19
C GLY A 155 2.43 12.19 11.15
N TYR A 156 1.14 12.50 11.09
CA TYR A 156 0.49 13.47 11.96
C TYR A 156 -0.64 12.83 12.76
N ASP A 157 -0.97 13.40 13.92
CA ASP A 157 -2.20 13.05 14.63
C ASP A 157 -3.41 13.57 13.83
N ILE A 158 -4.14 12.65 13.22
CA ILE A 158 -5.32 12.94 12.41
C ILE A 158 -6.63 12.69 13.16
N GLN A 159 -6.63 12.62 14.50
CA GLN A 159 -7.88 12.61 15.27
C GLN A 159 -8.81 13.75 14.87
N SER A 160 -8.25 14.91 14.56
CA SER A 160 -9.02 16.05 14.08
C SER A 160 -9.61 15.85 12.70
N VAL A 161 -9.14 14.91 11.87
CA VAL A 161 -9.74 14.49 10.58
C VAL A 161 -10.76 13.37 10.80
N LEU A 162 -10.46 12.46 11.73
CA LEU A 162 -11.37 11.37 12.10
C LEU A 162 -12.61 11.91 12.81
N PHE A 163 -12.46 12.94 13.63
CA PHE A 163 -13.51 13.52 14.48
C PHE A 163 -13.86 14.99 14.14
N ASN A 164 -13.23 15.62 13.14
CA ASN A 164 -13.51 16.98 12.62
C ASN A 164 -12.78 17.25 11.27
N LYS A 165 -12.46 18.50 10.87
CA LYS A 165 -11.73 18.83 9.62
C LYS A 165 -10.41 19.59 9.89
N GLY A 166 -9.26 19.08 9.41
CA GLY A 166 -7.97 19.81 9.34
C GLY A 166 -7.11 19.49 8.09
N PRO A 167 -6.19 20.37 7.66
CA PRO A 167 -5.31 20.10 6.52
C PRO A 167 -4.09 19.26 6.92
N VAL A 168 -3.62 18.38 6.03
CA VAL A 168 -2.37 17.60 6.18
C VAL A 168 -1.67 17.47 4.83
N ASN A 169 -0.32 17.44 4.78
CA ASN A 169 0.52 17.39 3.57
C ASN A 169 1.63 16.34 3.74
N TYR A 170 1.94 15.56 2.68
CA TYR A 170 3.02 14.56 2.67
C TYR A 170 3.90 14.63 1.42
N PRO A 171 5.23 14.50 1.58
CA PRO A 171 6.15 14.13 0.51
C PRO A 171 6.04 12.62 0.22
N TYR A 172 6.17 12.24 -1.06
CA TYR A 172 5.57 11.01 -1.55
C TYR A 172 6.50 9.79 -1.61
N ASP A 173 7.77 9.91 -2.00
CA ASP A 173 8.76 8.83 -1.91
C ASP A 173 10.11 9.37 -2.42
N PRO A 174 11.14 9.53 -1.57
CA PRO A 174 12.43 10.03 -2.02
C PRO A 174 13.39 8.90 -2.39
N VAL A 175 14.06 9.05 -3.54
CA VAL A 175 15.16 8.18 -3.94
C VAL A 175 16.47 8.92 -3.67
N GLU A 176 17.44 8.31 -2.99
CA GLU A 176 18.66 8.99 -2.49
C GLU A 176 19.36 9.90 -3.51
N LYS A 177 19.48 9.44 -4.75
CA LYS A 177 20.18 10.17 -5.81
C LYS A 177 19.33 11.26 -6.51
N ILE A 178 18.02 11.28 -6.29
CA ILE A 178 17.03 12.02 -7.09
C ILE A 178 16.08 12.88 -6.22
N GLY A 179 15.96 12.55 -4.93
CA GLY A 179 14.95 13.07 -4.03
C GLY A 179 13.55 12.55 -4.38
N VAL A 180 12.52 13.28 -3.94
CA VAL A 180 11.12 12.91 -4.21
C VAL A 180 10.74 12.97 -5.68
N PHE A 181 9.99 11.98 -6.17
CA PHE A 181 9.52 11.91 -7.57
C PHE A 181 8.33 12.85 -7.84
N ALA A 182 7.41 12.93 -6.89
CA ALA A 182 6.23 13.78 -6.97
C ALA A 182 5.95 14.42 -5.60
N VAL A 183 5.27 15.55 -5.61
CA VAL A 183 4.78 16.21 -4.40
C VAL A 183 3.34 16.63 -4.63
N ARG A 184 2.48 16.31 -3.67
CA ARG A 184 1.09 16.75 -3.66
C ARG A 184 0.93 17.89 -2.64
N TYR A 185 0.33 18.98 -3.10
CA TYR A 185 0.00 20.14 -2.27
C TYR A 185 -1.48 20.48 -2.46
N GLY A 186 -2.29 20.10 -1.47
CA GLY A 186 -3.75 20.16 -1.57
C GLY A 186 -4.31 19.32 -2.73
N ARG A 187 -5.06 19.96 -3.64
CA ARG A 187 -5.61 19.32 -4.84
C ARG A 187 -4.59 19.13 -5.96
N TYR A 188 -3.45 19.83 -5.90
CA TYR A 188 -2.46 19.82 -6.98
C TYR A 188 -1.35 18.82 -6.72
N LYS A 189 -0.84 18.22 -7.78
CA LYS A 189 0.29 17.30 -7.71
C LYS A 189 1.26 17.59 -8.84
N ALA A 190 2.54 17.74 -8.48
CA ALA A 190 3.61 17.93 -9.43
C ALA A 190 4.50 16.68 -9.52
N HIS A 191 4.81 16.23 -10.74
CA HIS A 191 5.79 15.18 -11.01
C HIS A 191 7.10 15.79 -11.49
N PHE A 192 8.15 15.63 -10.70
CA PHE A 192 9.53 16.00 -11.04
C PHE A 192 10.21 14.90 -11.85
N TYR A 193 9.81 13.65 -11.60
CA TYR A 193 10.29 12.48 -12.30
C TYR A 193 9.14 11.53 -12.61
N THR A 194 9.18 10.91 -13.79
CA THR A 194 8.24 9.86 -14.19
C THR A 194 8.99 8.61 -14.60
N GLN A 195 8.46 7.44 -14.22
CA GLN A 195 8.99 6.13 -14.59
C GLN A 195 7.81 5.20 -14.85
N ASP A 196 7.86 4.46 -15.97
CA ASP A 196 6.87 3.44 -16.29
C ASP A 196 7.17 2.12 -15.56
N GLU A 197 6.12 1.39 -15.18
CA GLU A 197 6.28 0.04 -14.60
C GLU A 197 6.76 -0.99 -15.66
N GLU A 198 6.63 -0.67 -16.95
CA GLU A 198 6.71 -1.66 -18.03
C GLU A 198 7.86 -1.47 -19.02
N GLY A 199 8.65 -0.39 -18.96
CA GLY A 199 9.80 -0.19 -19.86
C GLY A 199 9.50 -0.27 -21.36
N LYS A 200 8.24 -0.08 -21.76
CA LYS A 200 7.78 -0.38 -23.11
C LYS A 200 7.94 0.77 -24.09
N THR A 201 8.42 1.91 -23.62
CA THR A 201 8.54 3.10 -24.47
C THR A 201 9.94 3.72 -24.34
N TYR A 202 10.79 3.33 -25.28
CA TYR A 202 11.83 4.13 -25.98
C TYR A 202 13.32 3.69 -25.88
N LYS A 203 13.86 3.45 -27.08
CA LYS A 203 15.26 3.28 -27.55
C LYS A 203 16.19 2.38 -26.72
N LYS A 204 16.35 1.15 -27.22
CA LYS A 204 17.50 0.24 -26.98
C LYS A 204 18.83 1.03 -26.99
N ASN A 205 19.31 1.43 -25.82
CA ASN A 205 20.74 1.55 -25.57
C ASN A 205 21.06 0.47 -24.55
N ILE A 206 21.28 -0.74 -25.06
CA ILE A 206 21.73 -1.88 -24.29
C ILE A 206 23.18 -1.60 -23.88
N ILE A 207 23.42 -1.31 -22.61
CA ILE A 207 24.78 -1.35 -22.05
C ILE A 207 25.00 -2.79 -21.58
N PHE A 208 25.78 -3.54 -22.36
CA PHE A 208 26.23 -4.88 -22.03
C PHE A 208 27.26 -4.79 -20.90
N CYS A 209 26.94 -5.30 -19.71
CA CYS A 209 27.96 -5.56 -18.68
C CYS A 209 28.42 -7.01 -18.83
N MET A 210 29.51 -7.22 -19.57
CA MET A 210 30.21 -8.51 -19.63
C MET A 210 30.90 -8.74 -18.28
N GLY A 211 30.31 -9.56 -17.41
CA GLY A 211 30.93 -9.98 -16.15
C GLY A 211 29.99 -10.60 -15.11
N CYS A 212 28.68 -10.41 -15.21
CA CYS A 212 27.73 -10.99 -14.26
C CYS A 212 27.21 -12.35 -14.75
N ASN A 213 27.70 -13.44 -14.16
CA ASN A 213 27.16 -14.79 -14.29
C ASN A 213 25.81 -14.91 -13.58
N ALA A 214 24.76 -14.34 -14.17
CA ALA A 214 23.37 -14.71 -13.94
C ALA A 214 22.54 -14.13 -15.10
N LEU A 215 21.80 -14.99 -15.80
CA LEU A 215 20.86 -14.63 -16.85
C LEU A 215 19.76 -13.71 -16.29
N GLY A 216 20.00 -12.41 -16.31
CA GLY A 216 19.05 -11.39 -15.92
C GLY A 216 19.42 -10.07 -16.58
N VAL A 217 18.71 -9.71 -17.65
CA VAL A 217 18.79 -8.37 -18.22
C VAL A 217 18.15 -7.43 -17.21
N VAL A 218 18.95 -6.76 -16.37
CA VAL A 218 18.45 -5.67 -15.53
C VAL A 218 18.36 -4.43 -16.41
N ILE A 219 17.19 -4.20 -16.99
CA ILE A 219 16.86 -2.92 -17.62
C ILE A 219 16.62 -1.93 -16.49
N HIS A 220 17.67 -1.24 -16.04
CA HIS A 220 17.49 -0.05 -15.21
C HIS A 220 16.92 1.07 -16.10
N LEU A 221 15.60 1.17 -16.16
CA LEU A 221 14.91 2.29 -16.79
C LEU A 221 15.18 3.53 -15.96
N LEU A 222 16.00 4.45 -16.48
CA LEU A 222 16.27 5.69 -15.78
C LEU A 222 15.00 6.56 -15.73
N PRO A 223 14.65 7.14 -14.58
CA PRO A 223 13.51 8.07 -14.48
C PRO A 223 13.66 9.24 -15.44
N THR A 224 12.55 9.62 -16.11
CA THR A 224 12.51 10.82 -16.95
C THR A 224 12.30 12.05 -16.07
N ARG A 225 13.24 12.99 -16.08
CA ARG A 225 13.15 14.27 -15.36
C ARG A 225 12.27 15.27 -16.12
N HIS A 226 11.47 16.04 -15.38
CA HIS A 226 10.65 17.14 -15.90
C HIS A 226 11.07 18.48 -15.28
N ASP A 227 11.29 19.49 -16.12
CA ASP A 227 11.64 20.85 -15.71
C ASP A 227 11.06 21.87 -16.71
N PRO A 228 9.98 22.60 -16.37
CA PRO A 228 9.24 22.55 -15.11
C PRO A 228 8.55 21.18 -14.89
N PRO A 229 8.24 20.81 -13.62
CA PRO A 229 7.55 19.55 -13.34
C PRO A 229 6.15 19.52 -13.97
N LEU A 230 5.64 18.32 -14.29
CA LEU A 230 4.27 18.14 -14.78
C LEU A 230 3.30 18.42 -13.64
N LEU A 231 2.28 19.25 -13.85
CA LEU A 231 1.32 19.64 -12.81
C LEU A 231 -0.09 19.15 -13.16
N PHE A 232 -0.78 18.56 -12.19
CA PHE A 232 -2.16 18.09 -12.35
C PHE A 232 -3.05 18.56 -11.19
N ASP A 233 -4.31 18.87 -11.48
CA ASP A 233 -5.36 19.08 -10.47
C ASP A 233 -6.11 17.75 -10.26
N LEU A 234 -5.91 17.13 -9.10
CA LEU A 234 -6.45 15.80 -8.78
C LEU A 234 -7.93 15.78 -8.41
N GLU A 235 -8.59 16.94 -8.29
CA GLU A 235 -10.04 17.01 -8.12
C GLU A 235 -10.77 17.04 -9.47
N THR A 236 -10.23 17.74 -10.47
CA THR A 236 -10.82 17.81 -11.81
C THR A 236 -10.25 16.78 -12.78
N ASP A 237 -8.99 16.40 -12.58
CA ASP A 237 -8.25 15.40 -13.36
C ASP A 237 -7.57 14.39 -12.43
N PRO A 238 -8.34 13.55 -11.72
CA PRO A 238 -7.81 12.54 -10.81
C PRO A 238 -6.94 11.48 -11.50
N ALA A 239 -6.98 11.41 -12.84
CA ALA A 239 -6.26 10.44 -13.67
C ALA A 239 -5.00 11.02 -14.34
N GLU A 240 -4.67 12.30 -14.08
CA GLU A 240 -3.40 12.93 -14.49
C GLU A 240 -3.18 12.92 -16.01
N ASN A 241 -4.22 13.27 -16.78
CA ASN A 241 -4.19 13.32 -18.25
C ASN A 241 -3.82 14.70 -18.81
N TYR A 242 -4.12 15.77 -18.09
CA TYR A 242 -4.05 17.15 -18.59
C TYR A 242 -3.03 17.95 -17.79
N ASN A 243 -1.81 18.06 -18.33
CA ASN A 243 -0.74 18.81 -17.71
C ASN A 243 -1.03 20.33 -17.72
N LEU A 244 -0.99 20.95 -16.54
CA LEU A 244 -1.24 22.37 -16.29
C LEU A 244 0.03 23.22 -16.21
N SER A 245 1.23 22.62 -16.35
CA SER A 245 2.48 23.31 -16.04
C SER A 245 2.83 24.48 -16.96
N SER A 246 2.24 24.55 -18.15
CA SER A 246 2.43 25.64 -19.11
C SER A 246 1.50 26.84 -18.89
N ASP A 247 0.45 26.71 -18.05
CA ASP A 247 -0.51 27.77 -17.81
C ASP A 247 0.01 28.72 -16.71
N PRO A 248 0.23 30.02 -17.02
CA PRO A 248 0.78 31.00 -16.08
C PRO A 248 -0.05 31.18 -14.80
N SER A 249 -1.35 30.88 -14.82
CA SER A 249 -2.23 30.99 -13.64
C SER A 249 -1.81 30.04 -12.51
N TYR A 250 -1.16 28.92 -12.82
CA TYR A 250 -0.70 27.92 -11.85
C TYR A 250 0.76 28.12 -11.39
N LYS A 251 1.46 29.14 -11.89
CA LYS A 251 2.87 29.39 -11.55
C LYS A 251 3.12 29.46 -10.04
N HIS A 252 2.25 30.18 -9.32
CA HIS A 252 2.34 30.33 -7.86
C HIS A 252 2.19 29.00 -7.09
N ILE A 253 1.49 28.02 -7.67
CA ILE A 253 1.29 26.69 -7.08
C ILE A 253 2.53 25.84 -7.31
N LEU A 254 3.08 25.88 -8.53
CA LEU A 254 4.34 25.24 -8.86
C LEU A 254 5.47 25.71 -7.96
N GLU A 255 5.59 27.02 -7.74
CA GLU A 255 6.61 27.60 -6.84
C GLU A 255 6.47 27.08 -5.40
N LYS A 256 5.24 26.96 -4.88
CA LYS A 256 4.99 26.35 -3.56
C LYS A 256 5.41 24.88 -3.53
N ILE A 257 5.02 24.09 -4.51
CA ILE A 257 5.36 22.66 -4.57
C ILE A 257 6.87 22.45 -4.69
N GLN A 258 7.55 23.27 -5.49
CA GLN A 258 9.01 23.26 -5.62
C GLN A 258 9.70 23.63 -4.31
N ALA A 259 9.18 24.60 -3.56
CA ALA A 259 9.68 24.96 -2.25
C ALA A 259 9.54 23.81 -1.23
N GLU A 260 8.38 23.12 -1.22
CA GLU A 260 8.17 21.94 -0.36
C GLU A 260 9.13 20.80 -0.71
N LYS A 261 9.31 20.47 -2.01
CA LYS A 261 10.30 19.49 -2.45
C LYS A 261 11.70 19.87 -1.96
N LYS A 262 12.12 21.13 -2.19
CA LYS A 262 13.44 21.61 -1.82
C LYS A 262 13.67 21.51 -0.31
N LYS A 263 12.67 21.87 0.49
CA LYS A 263 12.71 21.74 1.95
C LYS A 263 12.92 20.29 2.35
N PHE A 264 12.05 19.39 1.85
CA PHE A 264 12.13 17.97 2.16
C PHE A 264 13.49 17.36 1.76
N ASP A 265 13.92 17.56 0.52
CA ASP A 265 15.18 17.01 0.02
C ASP A 265 16.41 17.56 0.80
N SER A 266 16.31 18.75 1.40
CA SER A 266 17.40 19.33 2.21
C SER A 266 17.46 18.81 3.64
N GLU A 267 16.33 18.37 4.19
CA GLU A 267 16.20 17.84 5.56
C GLU A 267 16.36 16.32 5.60
N MET A 268 15.98 15.63 4.51
CA MET A 268 15.97 14.18 4.42
C MET A 268 17.39 13.60 4.46
N ARG A 269 17.58 12.61 5.33
CA ARG A 269 18.82 11.83 5.44
C ARG A 269 18.51 10.36 5.20
N PHE A 270 19.09 9.80 4.13
CA PHE A 270 18.92 8.40 3.82
C PHE A 270 19.69 7.54 4.82
N GLY A 271 18.99 6.59 5.45
CA GLY A 271 19.62 5.57 6.26
C GLY A 271 20.39 4.56 5.40
N GLU A 272 21.24 3.75 6.04
CA GLU A 272 21.92 2.66 5.37
C GLU A 272 20.90 1.67 4.75
N SER A 273 21.04 1.41 3.45
CA SER A 273 20.15 0.50 2.73
C SER A 273 20.31 -0.94 3.23
N GLN A 274 19.32 -1.40 4.01
CA GLN A 274 19.27 -2.79 4.50
C GLN A 274 19.16 -3.80 3.36
N MET A 275 18.54 -3.42 2.25
CA MET A 275 18.41 -4.26 1.06
C MET A 275 19.74 -4.42 0.30
N ASN A 276 20.72 -3.54 0.52
CA ASN A 276 22.04 -3.61 -0.11
C ASN A 276 23.08 -4.41 0.69
N LEU A 277 22.72 -4.92 1.87
CA LEU A 277 23.62 -5.76 2.69
C LEU A 277 23.94 -7.13 2.07
N GLY A 278 23.28 -7.46 0.95
CA GLY A 278 23.46 -8.72 0.24
C GLY A 278 22.46 -9.77 0.67
N TRP A 279 22.56 -10.94 0.03
CA TRP A 279 21.68 -12.08 0.29
C TRP A 279 22.49 -13.25 0.83
N ASP A 280 21.99 -13.86 1.90
CA ASP A 280 22.55 -15.05 2.53
C ASP A 280 21.49 -16.15 2.54
N SER A 281 21.69 -17.19 1.72
CA SER A 281 20.78 -18.33 1.62
C SER A 281 20.68 -19.15 2.90
N THR A 282 21.63 -19.00 3.83
CA THR A 282 21.59 -19.68 5.12
C THR A 282 20.55 -19.09 6.07
N LEU A 283 20.07 -17.87 5.79
CA LEU A 283 19.01 -17.19 6.55
C LEU A 283 17.60 -17.62 6.12
N GLU A 284 17.44 -18.44 5.09
CA GLU A 284 16.13 -18.96 4.69
C GLU A 284 15.49 -19.80 5.81
N PRO A 285 14.26 -19.47 6.26
CA PRO A 285 13.58 -20.24 7.30
C PRO A 285 13.39 -21.70 6.89
N CYS A 286 13.79 -22.62 7.76
CA CYS A 286 13.71 -24.06 7.54
C CYS A 286 13.07 -24.75 8.75
N CYS A 287 12.10 -25.63 8.49
CA CYS A 287 11.35 -26.33 9.55
C CYS A 287 12.24 -27.15 10.47
N ASP A 288 13.23 -27.82 9.87
CA ASP A 288 14.29 -28.52 10.56
C ASP A 288 15.61 -27.80 10.24
N PRO A 289 16.17 -27.02 11.20
CA PRO A 289 17.42 -26.30 10.99
C PRO A 289 18.60 -27.19 10.61
N THR A 290 18.54 -28.49 10.94
CA THR A 290 19.61 -29.47 10.75
C THR A 290 19.50 -30.25 9.43
N CYS A 291 18.39 -30.13 8.70
CA CYS A 291 18.18 -30.94 7.51
C CYS A 291 19.19 -30.62 6.39
N GLN A 292 19.51 -31.65 5.59
CA GLN A 292 20.33 -31.53 4.39
C GLN A 292 19.80 -32.45 3.28
N PRO A 293 19.82 -32.03 2.00
CA PRO A 293 20.33 -30.74 1.49
C PRO A 293 19.29 -29.60 1.54
N LYS A 294 19.70 -28.39 1.95
CA LYS A 294 18.86 -27.18 1.86
C LYS A 294 18.83 -26.61 0.44
N PRO A 295 17.73 -25.97 -0.01
CA PRO A 295 16.45 -25.77 0.70
C PRO A 295 15.45 -26.94 0.50
N SER A 296 15.78 -27.97 -0.29
CA SER A 296 14.82 -29.02 -0.67
C SER A 296 14.33 -29.88 0.50
N CYS A 297 15.14 -30.01 1.55
CA CYS A 297 14.78 -30.71 2.79
C CYS A 297 13.91 -29.88 3.74
N CYS A 298 13.76 -28.56 3.51
CA CYS A 298 13.00 -27.66 4.38
C CYS A 298 11.49 -27.83 4.21
N LYS A 299 10.96 -28.98 4.65
CA LYS A 299 9.56 -29.35 4.58
C LYS A 299 9.05 -29.73 5.96
N CYS A 300 7.94 -29.12 6.39
CA CYS A 300 7.22 -29.58 7.56
C CYS A 300 6.16 -30.61 7.15
N PRO A 301 5.97 -31.71 7.90
CA PRO A 301 4.78 -32.53 7.76
C PRO A 301 3.54 -31.67 8.04
N THR A 302 2.59 -31.63 7.11
CA THR A 302 1.35 -30.87 7.28
C THR A 302 0.48 -31.56 8.33
N SER A 303 0.49 -31.07 9.56
CA SER A 303 -0.46 -31.47 10.60
C SER A 303 -1.83 -30.82 10.40
N ARG A 304 -2.43 -30.95 9.20
CA ARG A 304 -3.88 -30.78 9.09
C ARG A 304 -4.50 -32.14 9.35
N PRO A 305 -5.17 -32.38 10.49
CA PRO A 305 -6.04 -33.52 10.58
C PRO A 305 -7.12 -33.36 9.50
N GLU A 306 -7.13 -34.26 8.53
CA GLU A 306 -8.28 -34.51 7.67
C GLU A 306 -9.42 -35.03 8.55
N LYS A 307 -10.11 -34.12 9.24
CA LYS A 307 -11.48 -34.33 9.70
C LYS A 307 -12.38 -33.35 8.97
N ILE A 308 -12.41 -33.47 7.66
CA ILE A 308 -13.66 -33.28 6.91
C ILE A 308 -14.17 -34.68 6.61
N ALA A 309 -14.59 -35.38 7.65
CA ALA A 309 -15.42 -36.57 7.51
C ALA A 309 -16.84 -36.08 7.27
N SER A 310 -17.29 -36.28 6.03
CA SER A 310 -18.67 -36.62 5.65
C SER A 310 -19.73 -36.44 6.76
N ARG A 311 -20.57 -35.42 6.62
CA ARG A 311 -22.00 -35.60 6.88
C ARG A 311 -22.78 -34.99 5.72
N VAL A 312 -23.57 -35.88 5.15
CA VAL A 312 -24.65 -35.73 4.16
C VAL A 312 -25.60 -34.62 4.55
#